data_AF-A0A2G5CF87-F1
#
_entry.id   AF-A0A2G5CF87-F1
#
_cell.length_a   1.000
_cell.length_b   1.000
_cell.length_c   1.000
_cell.angle_alpha   90.00
_cell.angle_beta   90.00
_cell.angle_gamma   90.00
#
_symmetry.space_group_name_H-M   'P 1'
#
loop_
_entity.id
_entity.type
_entity.pdbx_description
1 polymer ?
#
loop_
_entity_poly.entity_id
_entity_poly.type
_entity_poly.pdbx_seq_one_letter_code
_entity_poly.pdbx_strand_id
1 'polypeptide(L)'
;MQCRLMMFCQEDDERHSLRKLIKTGVVDSEEKCGLRWPLGRESSGGRYCVAEVWRTKVQTFKNSFVKLKVRNVHRFNLGTSTVEVMHEASLRISELTKQLRDKTKPIPSADMLHDTLKLVWDHFLCWEGSFA
;
A
#
# COMPACT_ATOMS: atom_id res chain seq x y z
N MET A 1 -6.28 -14.56 0.08
CA MET A 1 -6.05 -13.10 0.26
C MET A 1 -5.76 -12.86 1.73
N GLN A 2 -4.64 -12.21 2.08
CA GLN A 2 -4.35 -11.83 3.47
C GLN A 2 -4.74 -10.36 3.66
N CYS A 3 -5.96 -10.12 4.14
CA CYS A 3 -6.42 -8.77 4.49
C CYS A 3 -5.76 -8.37 5.80
N ARG A 4 -4.83 -7.41 5.76
CA ARG A 4 -4.13 -6.90 6.95
C ARG A 4 -4.81 -5.60 7.38
N LEU A 5 -5.69 -5.69 8.38
CA LEU A 5 -6.38 -4.53 8.95
C LEU A 5 -5.53 -3.96 10.10
N MET A 6 -5.14 -2.69 9.99
CA MET A 6 -4.39 -1.98 11.03
C MET A 6 -5.38 -1.23 11.92
N MET A 7 -5.61 -1.73 13.13
CA MET A 7 -6.51 -1.12 14.11
C MET A 7 -5.69 -0.39 15.17
N PHE A 8 -5.91 0.92 15.31
CA PHE A 8 -5.37 1.71 16.42
C PHE A 8 -6.52 2.05 17.39
N CYS A 9 -6.75 1.20 18.40
CA CYS A 9 -7.70 1.46 19.48
C CYS A 9 -7.09 1.04 20.82
N GLN A 10 -7.19 1.93 21.81
CA GLN A 10 -6.65 1.71 23.15
C GLN A 10 -7.67 1.04 24.09
N GLU A 11 -8.98 1.24 23.87
CA GLU A 11 -10.04 0.73 24.75
C GLU A 11 -10.75 -0.52 24.17
N ASP A 12 -11.26 -1.38 25.05
CA ASP A 12 -11.78 -2.72 24.69
C ASP A 12 -13.16 -2.69 24.00
N ASP A 13 -14.01 -1.73 24.35
CA ASP A 13 -15.32 -1.48 23.73
C ASP A 13 -15.16 -0.96 22.28
N GLU A 14 -14.16 -0.13 22.03
CA GLU A 14 -13.78 0.32 20.69
C GLU A 14 -13.30 -0.86 19.84
N ARG A 15 -12.40 -1.67 20.40
CA ARG A 15 -11.91 -2.90 19.74
C ARG A 15 -13.04 -3.87 19.45
N HIS A 16 -14.04 -3.98 20.31
CA HIS A 16 -15.22 -4.81 20.07
C HIS A 16 -16.06 -4.28 18.91
N SER A 17 -16.36 -2.98 18.93
CA SER A 17 -17.17 -2.30 17.91
C SER A 17 -16.54 -2.38 16.53
N LEU A 18 -15.22 -2.17 16.44
CA LEU A 18 -14.45 -2.32 15.20
C LEU A 18 -14.39 -3.78 14.73
N ARG A 19 -14.19 -4.75 15.63
CA ARG A 19 -14.22 -6.17 15.26
C ARG A 19 -15.59 -6.57 14.71
N LYS A 20 -16.67 -6.06 15.28
CA LYS A 20 -18.03 -6.26 14.77
C LYS A 20 -18.19 -5.66 13.37
N LEU A 21 -17.71 -4.44 13.15
CA LEU A 21 -17.72 -3.80 11.84
C LEU A 21 -16.92 -4.57 10.79
N ILE A 22 -15.74 -5.09 11.15
CA ILE A 22 -14.93 -5.90 10.22
C ILE A 22 -15.66 -7.19 9.84
N LYS A 23 -16.34 -7.84 10.80
CA LYS A 23 -17.08 -9.09 10.57
C LYS A 23 -18.32 -8.92 9.67
N THR A 24 -18.84 -7.72 9.49
CA THR A 24 -19.96 -7.48 8.56
C THR A 24 -19.53 -7.30 7.12
N GLY A 25 -18.24 -7.10 6.87
CA GLY A 25 -17.68 -7.05 5.53
C GLY A 25 -17.73 -8.42 4.85
N VAL A 26 -18.11 -8.43 3.57
CA VAL A 26 -18.15 -9.63 2.74
C VAL A 26 -17.12 -9.51 1.62
N VAL A 27 -16.47 -10.63 1.29
CA VAL A 27 -15.60 -10.71 0.12
C VAL A 27 -16.48 -10.74 -1.11
N ASP A 28 -16.22 -9.85 -2.06
CA ASP A 28 -16.96 -9.74 -3.31
C ASP A 28 -15.96 -9.61 -4.45
N SER A 29 -15.90 -10.61 -5.33
CA SER A 29 -14.96 -10.63 -6.46
C SER A 29 -15.29 -9.59 -7.53
N GLU A 30 -16.55 -9.19 -7.63
CA GLU A 30 -17.04 -8.23 -8.62
C GLU A 30 -16.71 -6.79 -8.20
N GLU A 31 -16.46 -6.58 -6.91
CA GLU A 31 -16.01 -5.30 -6.37
C GLU A 31 -14.53 -5.06 -6.66
N LYS A 32 -14.19 -3.86 -7.14
CA LYS A 32 -12.81 -3.49 -7.50
C LYS A 32 -11.85 -3.68 -6.31
N CYS A 33 -12.32 -3.35 -5.10
CA CYS A 33 -11.56 -3.54 -3.86
C CYS A 33 -11.71 -4.94 -3.22
N GLY A 34 -12.49 -5.85 -3.80
CA GLY A 34 -12.61 -7.23 -3.33
C GLY A 34 -13.43 -7.40 -2.04
N LEU A 35 -13.95 -6.31 -1.48
CA LEU A 35 -14.67 -6.24 -0.22
C LEU A 35 -15.80 -5.23 -0.36
N ARG A 36 -16.97 -5.58 0.18
CA ARG A 36 -18.07 -4.64 0.38
C ARG A 36 -18.71 -4.82 1.75
N TRP A 37 -19.40 -3.78 2.16
CA TRP A 37 -20.31 -3.84 3.30
C TRP A 37 -21.75 -3.84 2.76
N PRO A 38 -22.61 -4.78 3.21
CA PRO A 38 -24.03 -4.71 2.92
C PRO A 38 -24.62 -3.39 3.44
N LEU A 39 -25.62 -2.87 2.73
CA LEU A 39 -26.30 -1.62 3.11
C LEU A 39 -26.75 -1.65 4.58
N GLY A 40 -26.42 -0.59 5.33
CA GLY A 40 -26.73 -0.46 6.74
C GLY A 40 -25.82 -1.27 7.67
N ARG A 41 -24.75 -1.88 7.15
CA ARG A 41 -23.76 -2.63 7.96
C ARG A 41 -22.36 -2.02 7.93
N GLU A 42 -22.19 -0.92 7.21
CA GLU A 42 -20.98 -0.10 7.13
C GLU A 42 -20.70 0.72 8.38
N SER A 43 -21.52 0.61 9.44
CA SER A 43 -21.30 1.25 10.73
C SER A 43 -21.51 0.32 11.93
N SER A 44 -20.89 0.66 13.06
CA SER A 44 -20.97 -0.12 14.31
C SER A 44 -20.85 0.80 15.52
N GLY A 45 -21.69 0.58 16.53
CA GLY A 45 -21.63 1.28 17.81
C GLY A 45 -21.87 2.79 17.74
N GLY A 46 -22.48 3.30 16.66
CA GLY A 46 -22.78 4.73 16.46
C GLY A 46 -21.57 5.65 16.30
N ARG A 47 -20.35 5.15 16.52
CA ARG A 47 -19.10 5.91 16.48
C ARG A 47 -18.17 5.53 15.33
N TYR A 48 -18.36 4.36 14.72
CA TYR A 48 -17.46 3.86 13.69
C TYR A 48 -18.23 3.58 12.40
N CYS A 49 -17.67 4.04 11.28
CA CYS A 49 -18.12 3.69 9.94
C CYS A 49 -16.93 3.36 9.03
N VAL A 50 -17.20 2.61 7.97
CA VAL A 50 -16.23 2.38 6.89
C VAL A 50 -16.25 3.60 5.97
N ALA A 51 -15.19 4.40 6.02
CA ALA A 51 -15.04 5.52 5.09
C ALA A 51 -14.51 5.05 3.73
N GLU A 52 -13.51 4.16 3.75
CA GLU A 52 -12.78 3.75 2.55
C GLU A 52 -12.35 2.29 2.60
N VAL A 53 -12.29 1.66 1.43
CA VAL A 53 -11.83 0.28 1.25
C VAL A 53 -10.66 0.27 0.28
N TRP A 54 -9.56 -0.33 0.70
CA TRP A 54 -8.31 -0.38 -0.06
C TRP A 54 -7.96 -1.84 -0.38
N ARG A 55 -7.64 -2.10 -1.65
CA ARG A 55 -7.06 -3.36 -2.11
C ARG A 55 -5.71 -3.10 -2.72
N THR A 56 -4.67 -3.53 -2.03
CA THR A 56 -3.28 -3.39 -2.49
C THR A 56 -2.75 -4.76 -2.93
N LYS A 57 -2.45 -4.92 -4.21
CA LYS A 57 -1.63 -6.03 -4.72
C LYS A 57 -0.17 -5.59 -4.69
N VAL A 58 0.69 -6.34 -4.00
CA VAL A 58 2.12 -6.01 -3.85
C VAL A 58 2.98 -7.11 -4.45
N GLN A 59 3.86 -6.74 -5.37
CA GLN A 59 4.97 -7.57 -5.80
C GLN A 59 6.26 -7.01 -5.20
N THR A 60 7.11 -7.88 -4.65
CA THR A 60 8.39 -7.48 -4.04
C THR A 60 9.52 -8.26 -4.67
N PHE A 61 10.43 -7.55 -5.33
CA PHE A 61 11.68 -8.07 -5.84
C PHE A 61 12.79 -7.65 -4.89
N LYS A 62 13.62 -8.60 -4.44
CA LYS A 62 14.71 -8.31 -3.51
C LYS A 62 15.95 -9.11 -3.84
N ASN A 63 17.11 -8.49 -3.65
CA ASN A 63 18.40 -9.15 -3.55
C ASN A 63 19.15 -8.58 -2.33
N SER A 64 20.44 -8.90 -2.19
CA SER A 64 21.30 -8.43 -1.09
C SER A 64 21.45 -6.90 -1.02
N PHE A 65 21.27 -6.19 -2.14
CA PHE A 65 21.54 -4.77 -2.27
C PHE A 65 20.29 -3.92 -2.47
N VAL A 66 19.26 -4.46 -3.13
CA VAL A 66 18.09 -3.72 -3.61
C VAL A 66 16.81 -4.42 -3.20
N LYS A 67 15.79 -3.62 -2.90
CA LYS A 67 14.41 -4.06 -2.72
C LYS A 67 13.48 -3.14 -3.51
N LEU A 68 12.85 -3.67 -4.55
CA LEU A 68 11.81 -3.02 -5.32
C LEU A 68 10.45 -3.57 -4.88
N LYS A 69 9.52 -2.68 -4.54
CA LYS A 69 8.11 -3.03 -4.32
C LYS A 69 7.26 -2.31 -5.35
N VAL A 70 6.52 -3.08 -6.13
CA VAL A 70 5.49 -2.56 -7.04
C VAL A 70 4.13 -2.83 -6.40
N ARG A 71 3.28 -1.82 -6.36
CA ARG A 71 1.95 -1.89 -5.77
C ARG A 71 0.92 -1.42 -6.77
N ASN A 72 -0.13 -2.20 -6.93
CA ASN A 72 -1.36 -1.76 -7.57
C ASN A 72 -2.42 -1.61 -6.47
N VAL A 73 -2.91 -0.40 -6.28
CA VAL A 73 -3.81 0.00 -5.22
C VAL A 73 -5.14 0.40 -5.84
N HIS A 74 -6.20 -0.32 -5.49
CA HIS A 74 -7.57 0.13 -5.70
C HIS A 74 -8.08 0.71 -4.39
N ARG A 75 -8.62 1.93 -4.45
CA ARG A 75 -9.28 2.59 -3.33
C ARG A 75 -10.71 2.88 -3.72
N PHE A 76 -11.64 2.58 -2.82
CA PHE A 76 -13.04 2.93 -2.94
C PHE A 76 -13.43 3.80 -1.76
N ASN A 77 -13.93 5.00 -2.04
CA ASN A 77 -14.44 5.91 -1.02
C ASN A 77 -15.97 5.77 -0.97
N LEU A 78 -16.50 5.37 0.18
CA LEU A 78 -17.93 5.13 0.36
C LEU A 78 -18.72 6.44 0.38
N GLY A 79 -18.13 7.52 0.92
CA GLY A 79 -18.78 8.82 1.04
C GLY A 79 -19.01 9.51 -0.30
N THR A 80 -18.06 9.38 -1.23
CA THR A 80 -18.15 9.95 -2.58
C THR A 80 -18.56 8.93 -3.65
N SER A 81 -18.62 7.64 -3.29
CA SER A 81 -18.80 6.53 -4.24
C SER A 81 -17.79 6.54 -5.40
N THR A 82 -16.56 7.01 -5.15
CA THR A 82 -15.49 7.10 -6.16
C THR A 82 -14.50 5.96 -6.03
N VAL A 83 -13.98 5.51 -7.18
CA VAL A 83 -12.91 4.52 -7.27
C VAL A 83 -11.66 5.22 -7.77
N GLU A 84 -10.56 5.05 -7.06
CA GLU A 84 -9.23 5.49 -7.45
C GLU A 84 -8.34 4.27 -7.69
N VAL A 85 -7.54 4.31 -8.75
CA VAL A 85 -6.51 3.30 -9.05
C VAL A 85 -5.16 3.99 -9.04
N MET A 86 -4.25 3.50 -8.20
CA MET A 86 -2.92 4.04 -8.04
C MET A 86 -1.87 2.95 -8.25
N HIS A 87 -0.85 3.27 -9.04
CA HIS A 87 0.30 2.42 -9.30
C HIS A 87 1.50 3.03 -8.59
N GLU A 88 2.06 2.35 -7.60
CA GLU A 88 3.23 2.81 -6.87
C GLU A 88 4.42 1.90 -7.10
N ALA A 89 5.59 2.47 -7.33
CA ALA A 89 6.86 1.77 -7.23
C ALA A 89 7.68 2.40 -6.10
N SER A 90 8.20 1.57 -5.19
CA SER A 90 9.16 2.00 -4.17
C SER A 90 10.43 1.19 -4.25
N LEU A 91 11.54 1.89 -4.42
CA LEU A 91 12.87 1.31 -4.47
C LEU A 91 13.61 1.62 -3.17
N ARG A 92 14.24 0.60 -2.59
CA ARG A 92 15.16 0.75 -1.47
C ARG A 92 16.50 0.14 -1.83
N ILE A 93 17.56 0.94 -1.77
CA ILE A 93 18.93 0.51 -2.00
C ILE A 93 19.64 0.46 -0.65
N SER A 94 19.87 -0.75 -0.16
CA SER A 94 20.39 -1.02 1.18
C SER A 94 21.78 -0.42 1.39
N GLU A 95 22.64 -0.45 0.37
CA GLU A 95 24.00 0.09 0.46
C GLU A 95 24.00 1.62 0.59
N LEU A 96 23.26 2.33 -0.28
CA LEU A 96 23.07 3.78 -0.14
C LEU A 96 22.41 4.14 1.20
N THR A 97 21.45 3.33 1.67
CA THR A 97 20.82 3.54 2.98
C THR A 97 21.83 3.42 4.13
N LYS A 98 22.80 2.51 4.03
CA LYS A 98 23.88 2.35 5.02
C LYS A 98 24.85 3.52 4.96
N GLN A 99 25.31 3.89 3.76
CA GLN A 99 26.24 5.00 3.55
C GLN A 99 25.65 6.33 4.05
N LEU A 100 24.39 6.62 3.76
CA LEU A 100 23.73 7.84 4.26
C LEU A 100 23.53 7.86 5.78
N ARG A 101 23.43 6.68 6.42
CA ARG A 101 23.30 6.56 7.88
C ARG A 101 24.65 6.65 8.58
N ASP A 102 25.69 6.17 7.91
CA ASP A 102 27.06 6.19 8.39
C ASP A 102 27.69 7.56 8.12
N LYS A 103 27.58 8.45 9.11
CA LYS A 103 28.14 9.82 9.05
C LYS A 103 29.66 9.87 8.88
N THR A 104 30.34 8.73 8.96
CA THR A 104 31.81 8.63 8.80
C THR A 104 32.25 8.41 7.35
N LYS A 105 31.32 8.02 6.47
CA LYS A 105 31.61 7.80 5.04
C LYS A 105 31.24 9.03 4.20
N PRO A 106 31.92 9.23 3.06
CA PRO A 106 31.52 10.24 2.10
C PRO A 106 30.05 10.00 1.70
N ILE A 107 29.25 11.05 1.75
CA ILE A 107 27.89 11.03 1.23
C ILE A 107 27.99 10.65 -0.26
N PRO A 108 27.16 9.71 -0.76
CA PRO A 108 27.12 9.39 -2.18
C PRO A 108 26.99 10.68 -3.00
N SER A 109 27.81 10.85 -4.05
CA SER A 109 27.72 12.05 -4.88
C SER A 109 26.35 12.12 -5.56
N ALA A 110 25.89 13.35 -5.84
CA ALA A 110 24.64 13.57 -6.56
C ALA A 110 24.64 12.84 -7.91
N ASP A 111 25.80 12.74 -8.57
CA ASP A 111 25.98 12.05 -9.84
C ASP A 111 25.74 10.54 -9.71
N MET A 112 26.30 9.89 -8.68
CA MET A 112 26.05 8.47 -8.44
C MET A 112 24.58 8.18 -8.16
N LEU A 113 23.90 9.07 -7.43
CA LEU A 113 22.46 8.94 -7.18
C LEU A 113 21.66 9.13 -8.46
N HIS A 114 22.02 10.13 -9.28
CA HIS A 114 21.41 10.41 -10.56
C HIS A 114 21.54 9.20 -11.50
N ASP A 115 22.74 8.64 -11.66
CA ASP A 115 22.98 7.48 -12.53
C ASP A 115 22.20 6.25 -12.07
N THR A 116 22.11 6.04 -10.76
CA THR A 116 21.33 4.94 -10.18
C THR A 116 19.84 5.09 -10.43
N LEU A 117 19.30 6.31 -10.26
CA LEU A 117 17.89 6.60 -10.54
C LEU A 117 17.57 6.48 -12.03
N LYS A 118 18.48 6.94 -12.90
CA LYS A 118 18.36 6.80 -14.35
C LYS A 118 18.31 5.34 -14.77
N LEU A 119 19.19 4.50 -14.23
CA LEU A 119 19.20 3.06 -14.53
C LEU A 119 17.90 2.37 -14.09
N VAL A 120 17.33 2.78 -12.95
CA VAL A 120 16.02 2.30 -12.49
C VAL A 120 14.91 2.75 -13.45
N TRP A 121 14.93 4.01 -13.86
CA TRP A 121 13.96 4.57 -14.78
C TRP A 121 13.97 3.84 -16.12
N ASP A 122 15.14 3.74 -16.74
CA ASP A 122 15.33 3.18 -18.08
C ASP A 122 15.00 1.68 -18.15
N HIS A 123 15.30 0.91 -17.10
CA HIS A 123 15.14 -0.56 -17.14
C HIS A 123 13.91 -1.10 -16.41
N PHE A 124 13.36 -0.39 -15.43
CA PHE A 124 12.25 -0.91 -14.61
C PHE A 124 10.95 -0.12 -14.78
N LEU A 125 11.01 1.17 -15.09
CA LEU A 125 9.82 2.03 -15.16
C LEU A 125 9.41 2.38 -16.60
N CYS A 126 10.37 2.46 -17.52
CA CYS A 126 10.15 2.71 -18.94
C CYS A 126 10.06 1.45 -19.82
N TRP A 127 9.91 0.26 -19.23
CA TRP A 127 9.72 -0.94 -20.03
C TRP A 127 8.39 -0.86 -20.80
N GLU A 128 8.47 -0.75 -22.13
CA GLU A 128 7.35 -0.79 -23.09
C GLU A 128 6.58 -2.13 -23.14
N GLY A 129 6.94 -3.10 -22.30
CA GLY A 129 6.18 -4.31 -22.03
C GLY A 129 5.00 -4.00 -21.13
N SER A 130 4.08 -3.18 -21.65
CA SER A 130 2.88 -2.72 -20.98
C SER A 130 2.11 -3.87 -20.33
N PHE A 131 1.50 -3.53 -19.19
CA PHE A 131 0.40 -4.24 -18.56
C PHE A 131 -0.73 -4.47 -19.59
N ALA A 132 -0.62 -5.57 -20.35
CA ALA A 132 -1.70 -6.18 -21.13
C ALA A 132 -2.31 -7.33 -20.31
#